data_AF-A0A945DWS9-F1
#
_entry.id   AF-A0A945DWS9-F1
#
_cell.length_a   1.000
_cell.length_b   1.000
_cell.length_c   1.000
_cell.angle_alpha   90.00
_cell.angle_beta   90.00
_cell.angle_gamma   90.00
#
_symmetry.space_group_name_H-M   'P 1'
#
loop_
_entity.id
_entity.type
_entity.pdbx_description
1 polymer ?
#
loop_
_entity_poly.entity_id
_entity_poly.type
_entity_poly.pdbx_seq_one_letter_code
_entity_poly.pdbx_strand_id
1 'polypeptide(L)' 'MKAKIVITPKKAVLDPQGKTVQTALEHMGYDGVKAVHVGKYLEIE' A
#
# COMPACT_ATOMS: atom_id res chain seq x y z
N MET A 1 -18.23 18.64 -6.83
CA MET A 1 -18.49 17.88 -5.58
C MET A 1 -17.33 16.90 -5.49
N LYS A 2 -16.34 17.07 -4.60
CA LYS A 2 -15.08 16.34 -4.73
C LYS A 2 -15.22 14.85 -4.41
N ALA A 3 -15.13 13.99 -5.42
CA ALA A 3 -15.14 12.55 -5.27
C ALA A 3 -13.76 12.04 -4.83
N LYS A 4 -13.71 11.23 -3.78
CA LYS A 4 -12.49 10.60 -3.27
C LYS A 4 -12.49 9.12 -3.62
N ILE A 5 -11.45 8.65 -4.28
CA ILE A 5 -11.35 7.28 -4.78
C ILE A 5 -10.09 6.65 -4.22
N VAL A 6 -10.25 5.54 -3.50
CA VAL A 6 -9.15 4.72 -2.98
C VAL A 6 -9.11 3.42 -3.78
N ILE A 7 -8.02 3.21 -4.52
CA ILE A 7 -7.80 2.01 -5.32
C ILE A 7 -6.82 1.11 -4.58
N THR A 8 -7.26 -0.08 -4.21
CA THR A 8 -6.41 -1.11 -3.60
C THR A 8 -6.48 -2.40 -4.40
N PRO A 9 -5.36 -3.13 -4.61
CA PRO A 9 -5.39 -4.45 -5.22
C PRO A 9 -6.25 -5.42 -4.37
N LYS A 10 -6.88 -6.40 -5.04
CA LYS A 10 -7.65 -7.45 -4.34
C LYS A 10 -6.70 -8.28 -3.49
N LYS A 11 -7.18 -8.82 -2.36
CA LYS A 11 -6.37 -9.64 -1.43
C LYS A 11 -5.65 -10.84 -2.07
N ALA A 12 -6.20 -11.40 -3.14
CA ALA A 12 -5.62 -12.53 -3.86
C ALA A 12 -4.52 -12.13 -4.87
N VAL A 13 -4.31 -10.83 -5.10
CA VAL A 13 -3.33 -10.32 -6.05
C VAL A 13 -2.02 -10.08 -5.30
N LEU A 14 -0.94 -10.64 -5.83
CA LEU A 14 0.40 -10.37 -5.33
C LEU A 14 0.73 -8.88 -5.51
N ASP A 15 1.23 -8.24 -4.46
CA ASP A 15 1.65 -6.83 -4.45
C ASP A 15 3.18 -6.74 -4.23
N PRO A 16 3.99 -6.76 -5.31
CA PRO A 16 5.45 -6.64 -5.21
C PRO A 16 5.89 -5.29 -4.62
N GLN A 17 5.10 -4.23 -4.85
CA GLN A 17 5.42 -2.89 -4.35
C GLN A 17 5.27 -2.84 -2.83
N GLY A 18 4.15 -3.36 -2.32
CA GLY A 18 3.94 -3.57 -0.89
C GLY A 18 5.07 -4.37 -0.25
N LYS A 19 5.50 -5.48 -0.87
CA LYS A 19 6.60 -6.28 -0.32
C LYS A 19 7.93 -5.52 -0.26
N THR A 20 8.24 -4.74 -1.29
CA THR A 20 9.48 -3.93 -1.34
C THR A 20 9.50 -2.89 -0.23
N VAL A 21 8.36 -2.21 -0.01
CA VAL A 21 8.22 -1.22 1.08
C VAL A 21 8.31 -1.90 2.44
N GLN A 22 7.69 -3.07 2.63
CA GLN A 22 7.81 -3.85 3.86
C GLN A 22 9.27 -4.13 4.21
N THR A 23 10.06 -4.64 3.25
CA THR A 23 11.48 -4.93 3.48
C THR A 23 12.29 -3.67 3.78
N ALA A 24 11.98 -2.54 3.15
CA ALA A 24 12.61 -1.26 3.49
C ALA A 24 12.30 -0.84 4.94
N LEU A 25 11.05 -1.01 5.39
CA LEU A 25 10.64 -0.71 6.76
C LEU A 25 11.34 -1.63 7.78
N GLU A 26 11.45 -2.92 7.49
CA GLU A 26 12.22 -3.88 8.31
C GLU A 26 13.68 -3.43 8.45
N HIS A 27 14.34 -3.04 7.35
CA HIS A 27 15.72 -2.53 7.39
C HIS A 27 15.88 -1.21 8.16
N MET A 28 14.81 -0.43 8.31
CA MET A 28 14.79 0.80 9.10
C MET A 28 14.51 0.56 10.59
N GLY A 29 14.33 -0.71 11.01
CA GLY A 29 14.07 -1.09 12.40
C GLY A 29 12.59 -1.12 12.80
N TYR A 30 11.67 -1.14 11.84
CA TYR A 30 10.23 -1.27 12.10
C TYR A 30 9.78 -2.74 12.14
N ASP A 31 10.13 -3.46 13.22
CA ASP A 31 9.92 -4.91 13.35
C ASP A 31 8.45 -5.37 13.55
N GLY A 32 7.49 -4.44 13.60
CA GLY A 32 6.07 -4.73 13.82
C GLY A 32 5.21 -4.84 12.56
N VAL A 33 5.76 -4.55 11.38
CA VAL A 33 4.98 -4.41 10.13
C VAL A 33 4.79 -5.76 9.45
N LYS A 34 3.60 -6.36 9.62
CA LYS A 34 3.30 -7.71 9.10
C LYS A 34 3.00 -7.76 7.60
N ALA A 35 2.43 -6.70 7.05
CA ALA A 35 2.09 -6.59 5.64
C ALA A 35 1.95 -5.12 5.24
N VAL A 36 2.36 -4.80 4.02
CA VAL A 36 2.17 -3.48 3.41
C VAL A 36 1.45 -3.67 2.09
N HIS A 37 0.47 -2.81 1.81
CA HIS A 37 -0.23 -2.75 0.53
C HIS A 37 -0.09 -1.37 -0.07
N VAL A 38 0.29 -1.31 -1.35
CA VAL A 38 0.41 -0.05 -2.08
C VAL A 38 -0.79 0.08 -3.00
N GLY A 39 -1.54 1.16 -2.78
CA GLY A 39 -2.70 1.53 -3.57
C GLY A 39 -2.51 2.88 -4.26
N LYS A 40 -3.60 3.39 -4.85
CA LYS A 40 -3.66 4.74 -5.41
C LYS A 40 -4.80 5.52 -4.75
N TYR A 41 -4.60 6.81 -4.59
CA TYR A 41 -5.62 7.75 -4.13
C TYR A 41 -5.85 8.79 -5.21
N LEU A 42 -7.11 9.05 -5.54
CA LEU A 42 -7.51 10.03 -6.54
C LEU A 42 -8.61 10.93 -5.97
N GLU A 43 -8.55 12.21 -6.34
CA GLU A 43 -9.61 13.18 -6.12
C GLU A 43 -10.09 13.74 -7.46
N ILE A 44 -11.40 13.82 -7.65
CA ILE A 44 -12.04 14.35 -8.87
C ILE A 44 -13.03 15.43 -8.46
N GLU A 45 -13.12 16.54 -9.20
CA GLU A 45 -14.03 17.66 -8.92
C GLU A 45 -15.46 17.49 -9.43
#